data_AF-A0A2J8SWK5-F1
#
_entry.id   AF-A0A2J8SWK5-F1
#
_cell.length_a   1.000
_cell.length_b   1.000
_cell.length_c   1.000
_cell.angle_alpha   90.00
_cell.angle_beta   90.00
_cell.angle_gamma   90.00
#
_symmetry.space_group_name_H-M   'P 1'
#
loop_
_entity.id
_entity.type
_entity.pdbx_description
1 polymer ?
#
loop_
_entity_poly.entity_id
_entity_poly.type
_entity_poly.pdbx_seq_one_letter_code
_entity_poly.pdbx_strand_id
1 'polypeptide(L)'
;MLCQAQPRSASDVEERVQKSFPHPIDKWAIADAQSAIEKRKRRNPLSLPVEKIHPLLKEVLGYKIDHQVSVYIVAVLEYISADILKLVGNYVRNIRHYEITKQDIKVAMCADKVLMDMFHQDVEDINVLSLTDEEPSTSGEQTYYDLVKAFMAEIRQYIRELNLIIKVFREPFVSNSKLFSANDVENIFSRIVDIHELSVKLLGHIEDTVEMTDEGSPHPLVGSCFEDLAE
;
A
#
# COMPACT_ATOMS: atom_id res chain seq x y z
N MET A 1 -9.44 -20.73 -8.42
CA MET A 1 -10.18 -20.45 -7.16
C MET A 1 -11.57 -19.83 -7.35
N LEU A 2 -11.72 -18.63 -7.95
CA LEU A 2 -13.03 -17.94 -8.02
C LEU A 2 -14.05 -18.64 -8.95
N CYS A 3 -13.65 -18.97 -10.18
CA CYS A 3 -14.54 -19.61 -11.17
C CYS A 3 -14.86 -21.09 -10.86
N GLN A 4 -14.09 -21.75 -9.99
CA GLN A 4 -14.34 -23.16 -9.60
C GLN A 4 -15.68 -23.35 -8.87
N ALA A 5 -16.17 -22.30 -8.20
CA ALA A 5 -17.47 -22.33 -7.54
C ALA A 5 -18.66 -22.20 -8.51
N GLN A 6 -18.39 -22.02 -9.81
CA GLN A 6 -19.41 -21.82 -10.86
C GLN A 6 -20.47 -20.76 -10.47
N PRO A 7 -20.05 -19.52 -10.14
CA PRO A 7 -20.97 -18.46 -9.75
C PRO A 7 -21.91 -18.08 -10.90
N ARG A 8 -23.20 -17.90 -10.61
CA ARG A 8 -24.22 -17.45 -11.56
C ARG A 8 -24.71 -16.03 -11.29
N SER A 9 -24.57 -15.57 -10.05
CA SER A 9 -24.92 -14.23 -9.61
C SER A 9 -23.72 -13.50 -8.99
N ALA A 10 -23.81 -12.17 -8.84
CA ALA A 10 -22.80 -11.40 -8.11
C ALA A 10 -22.74 -11.81 -6.63
N SER A 11 -23.87 -12.21 -6.04
CA SER A 11 -23.93 -12.73 -4.67
C SER A 11 -23.15 -14.04 -4.50
N ASP A 12 -23.14 -14.91 -5.52
CA ASP A 12 -22.40 -16.17 -5.47
C ASP A 12 -20.88 -15.91 -5.49
N VAL A 13 -20.46 -14.88 -6.22
CA VAL A 13 -19.06 -14.43 -6.24
C VAL A 13 -18.68 -13.87 -4.87
N GLU A 14 -19.54 -13.06 -4.27
CA GLU A 14 -19.34 -12.52 -2.92
C GLU A 14 -19.18 -13.63 -1.87
N GLU A 15 -20.08 -14.61 -1.86
CA GLU A 15 -19.99 -15.77 -0.96
C GLU A 15 -18.69 -16.55 -1.17
N ARG A 16 -18.26 -16.71 -2.43
CA ARG A 16 -17.00 -17.38 -2.73
C ARG A 16 -15.79 -16.58 -2.21
N VAL A 17 -15.78 -15.26 -2.39
CA VAL A 17 -14.72 -14.39 -1.86
C VAL A 17 -14.67 -14.50 -0.35
N GLN A 18 -15.81 -14.38 0.34
CA GLN A 18 -15.88 -14.48 1.80
C GLN A 18 -15.36 -15.81 2.35
N LYS A 19 -15.55 -16.92 1.63
CA LYS A 19 -15.08 -18.25 2.05
C LYS A 19 -13.62 -18.54 1.70
N SER A 20 -13.04 -17.87 0.70
CA SER A 20 -11.71 -18.21 0.19
C SER A 20 -10.64 -17.18 0.51
N PHE A 21 -11.02 -15.93 0.76
CA PHE A 21 -10.08 -14.85 1.05
C PHE A 21 -9.91 -14.75 2.58
N PRO A 22 -8.66 -14.68 3.10
CA PRO A 22 -8.47 -14.60 4.55
C PRO A 22 -8.91 -13.27 5.15
N HIS A 23 -9.25 -13.23 6.43
CA HIS A 23 -9.57 -11.96 7.09
C HIS A 23 -8.30 -11.10 7.28
N PRO A 24 -8.32 -9.77 7.01
CA PRO A 24 -9.45 -8.92 6.63
C PRO A 24 -9.60 -8.60 5.14
N ILE A 25 -8.81 -9.22 4.26
CA ILE A 25 -8.79 -8.89 2.83
C ILE A 25 -10.13 -9.18 2.16
N ASP A 26 -10.86 -10.20 2.65
CA ASP A 26 -12.20 -10.57 2.26
C ASP A 26 -13.18 -9.38 2.31
N LYS A 27 -13.23 -8.68 3.45
CA LYS A 27 -14.20 -7.59 3.67
C LYS A 27 -13.93 -6.41 2.76
N TRP A 28 -12.66 -6.04 2.59
CA TRP A 28 -12.28 -4.90 1.76
C TRP A 28 -12.48 -5.19 0.27
N ALA A 29 -12.16 -6.41 -0.19
CA ALA A 29 -12.38 -6.82 -1.58
C ALA A 29 -13.87 -6.83 -1.93
N ILE A 30 -14.73 -7.34 -1.05
CA ILE A 30 -16.19 -7.33 -1.23
C ILE A 30 -16.72 -5.90 -1.31
N ALA A 31 -16.30 -5.03 -0.38
CA ALA A 31 -16.74 -3.63 -0.37
C ALA A 31 -16.33 -2.88 -1.66
N ASP A 32 -15.12 -3.10 -2.18
CA ASP A 32 -14.68 -2.47 -3.43
C ASP A 32 -15.44 -3.02 -4.65
N ALA A 33 -15.69 -4.32 -4.69
CA ALA A 33 -16.44 -4.96 -5.78
C ALA A 33 -17.92 -4.54 -5.79
N GLN A 34 -18.56 -4.42 -4.63
CA GLN A 34 -19.91 -3.86 -4.50
C GLN A 34 -19.96 -2.41 -5.02
N SER A 35 -18.98 -1.58 -4.66
CA SER A 35 -18.88 -0.21 -5.16
C SER A 35 -18.77 -0.14 -6.69
N ALA A 36 -18.14 -1.13 -7.33
CA ALA A 36 -18.02 -1.20 -8.79
C ALA A 36 -19.37 -1.44 -9.50
N ILE A 37 -20.29 -2.21 -8.88
CA ILE A 37 -21.60 -2.50 -9.46
C ILE A 37 -22.67 -1.46 -9.12
N GLU A 38 -22.52 -0.71 -8.03
CA GLU A 38 -23.52 0.27 -7.56
C GLU A 38 -23.68 1.53 -8.44
N LYS A 39 -23.00 1.63 -9.59
CA LYS A 39 -23.02 2.80 -10.50
C LYS A 39 -22.77 4.15 -9.78
N ARG A 40 -22.23 4.13 -8.55
CA ARG A 40 -21.70 5.34 -7.93
C ARG A 40 -20.57 5.84 -8.82
N LYS A 41 -20.37 7.16 -8.86
CA LYS A 41 -19.23 7.78 -9.55
C LYS A 41 -17.93 7.29 -8.90
N ARG A 42 -17.48 6.08 -9.25
CA ARG A 42 -16.13 5.60 -8.95
C ARG A 42 -15.21 6.59 -9.62
N ARG A 43 -14.26 7.15 -8.87
CA ARG A 43 -13.33 8.17 -9.36
C ARG A 43 -12.65 7.72 -10.65
N ASN A 44 -12.36 6.42 -10.76
CA ASN A 44 -11.78 5.78 -11.93
C ASN A 44 -12.60 4.53 -12.30
N PRO A 45 -12.94 4.30 -13.58
CA PRO A 45 -13.40 3.01 -14.08
C PRO A 45 -12.39 1.89 -13.78
N LEU A 46 -12.84 0.63 -13.86
CA LEU A 46 -11.94 -0.51 -13.77
C LEU A 46 -10.83 -0.41 -14.83
N SER A 47 -9.59 -0.52 -14.38
CA SER A 47 -8.39 -0.46 -15.21
C SER A 47 -8.23 -1.74 -16.03
N LEU A 48 -8.64 -2.87 -15.46
CA LEU A 48 -8.64 -4.16 -16.15
C LEU A 48 -9.72 -4.19 -17.23
N PRO A 49 -9.43 -4.72 -18.45
CA PRO A 49 -10.32 -4.61 -19.59
C PRO A 49 -11.51 -5.59 -19.48
N VAL A 50 -12.59 -5.15 -18.81
CA VAL A 50 -13.81 -5.94 -18.59
C VAL A 50 -14.37 -6.51 -19.90
N GLU A 51 -14.39 -5.71 -20.97
CA GLU A 51 -14.89 -6.13 -22.29
C GLU A 51 -14.10 -7.30 -22.91
N LYS A 52 -12.81 -7.42 -22.57
CA LYS A 52 -11.97 -8.54 -23.02
C LYS A 52 -12.06 -9.74 -22.10
N ILE A 53 -12.24 -9.51 -20.80
CA ILE A 53 -12.33 -10.57 -19.79
C ILE A 53 -13.70 -11.24 -19.81
N HIS A 54 -14.78 -10.50 -20.10
CA HIS A 54 -16.15 -11.02 -20.08
C HIS A 54 -16.38 -12.22 -21.02
N PRO A 55 -15.93 -12.21 -22.29
CA PRO A 55 -16.00 -13.40 -23.15
C PRO A 55 -15.20 -14.58 -22.60
N LEU A 56 -13.98 -14.34 -22.10
CA LEU A 56 -13.10 -15.38 -21.55
C LEU A 56 -13.71 -16.03 -20.30
N LEU A 57 -14.39 -15.27 -19.46
CA LEU A 57 -15.10 -15.82 -18.30
C LEU A 57 -16.21 -16.79 -18.71
N LYS A 58 -16.93 -16.53 -19.82
CA LYS A 58 -17.94 -17.47 -20.34
C LYS A 58 -17.29 -18.77 -20.83
N GLU A 59 -16.11 -18.70 -21.43
CA GLU A 59 -15.35 -19.86 -21.87
C GLU A 59 -14.87 -20.69 -20.67
N VAL A 60 -14.29 -20.04 -19.66
CA VAL A 60 -13.78 -20.71 -18.45
C VAL A 60 -14.90 -21.33 -17.61
N LEU A 61 -16.05 -20.67 -17.51
CA LEU A 61 -17.22 -21.18 -16.76
C LEU A 61 -18.04 -22.19 -17.55
N GLY A 62 -18.00 -22.14 -18.88
CA GLY A 62 -18.78 -23.02 -19.77
C GLY A 62 -20.26 -22.63 -19.91
N TYR A 63 -20.67 -21.44 -19.44
CA TYR A 63 -22.05 -20.95 -19.57
C TYR A 63 -22.12 -19.42 -19.69
N LYS A 64 -23.28 -18.91 -20.09
CA LYS A 64 -23.54 -17.47 -20.17
C LYS A 64 -23.65 -16.88 -18.77
N ILE A 65 -22.88 -15.83 -18.52
CA ILE A 65 -22.99 -14.98 -17.32
C ILE A 65 -23.39 -13.56 -17.70
N ASP A 66 -24.07 -12.89 -16.77
CA ASP A 66 -24.42 -11.49 -16.92
C ASP A 66 -23.18 -10.59 -16.84
N HIS A 67 -23.23 -9.46 -17.55
CA HIS A 67 -22.14 -8.49 -17.56
C HIS A 67 -21.81 -7.97 -16.15
N GLN A 68 -22.84 -7.78 -15.30
CA GLN A 68 -22.66 -7.35 -13.91
C GLN A 68 -21.82 -8.34 -13.09
N VAL A 69 -21.96 -9.66 -13.30
CA VAL A 69 -21.15 -10.68 -12.62
C VAL A 69 -19.68 -10.56 -13.05
N SER A 70 -19.44 -10.27 -14.34
CA SER A 70 -18.07 -10.06 -14.85
C SER A 70 -17.44 -8.81 -14.27
N VAL A 71 -18.18 -7.70 -14.18
CA VAL A 71 -17.71 -6.46 -13.53
C VAL A 71 -17.31 -6.74 -12.09
N TYR A 72 -18.13 -7.50 -11.35
CA TYR A 72 -17.84 -7.85 -9.95
C TYR A 72 -16.55 -8.69 -9.83
N ILE A 73 -16.40 -9.74 -10.65
CA ILE A 73 -15.19 -10.58 -10.66
C ILE A 73 -13.96 -9.73 -10.98
N VAL A 74 -14.02 -8.89 -12.03
CA VAL A 74 -12.89 -8.03 -12.43
C VAL A 74 -12.56 -7.01 -11.35
N ALA A 75 -13.54 -6.47 -10.63
CA ALA A 75 -13.29 -5.58 -9.51
C ALA A 75 -12.52 -6.28 -8.37
N VAL A 76 -12.86 -7.53 -8.05
CA VAL A 76 -12.09 -8.33 -7.07
C VAL A 76 -10.66 -8.57 -7.57
N LEU A 77 -10.47 -8.90 -8.86
CA LEU A 77 -9.14 -9.09 -9.45
C LEU A 77 -8.30 -7.81 -9.40
N GLU A 78 -8.92 -6.66 -9.69
CA GLU A 78 -8.25 -5.36 -9.66
C GLU A 78 -7.85 -4.97 -8.23
N TYR A 79 -8.72 -5.22 -7.25
CA TYR A 79 -8.42 -5.01 -5.83
C TYR A 79 -7.17 -5.80 -5.41
N ILE A 80 -7.13 -7.11 -5.70
CA ILE A 80 -5.97 -7.94 -5.34
C ILE A 80 -4.71 -7.52 -6.10
N SER A 81 -4.83 -7.14 -7.37
CA SER A 81 -3.70 -6.62 -8.15
C SER A 81 -3.11 -5.35 -7.52
N ALA A 82 -3.97 -4.42 -7.12
CA ALA A 82 -3.56 -3.18 -6.46
C ALA A 82 -2.96 -3.45 -5.07
N ASP A 83 -3.49 -4.42 -4.32
CA ASP A 83 -3.00 -4.77 -2.98
C ASP A 83 -1.59 -5.36 -3.04
N ILE A 84 -1.33 -6.28 -3.97
CA ILE A 84 0.02 -6.82 -4.22
C ILE A 84 0.99 -5.68 -4.60
N LEU A 85 0.62 -4.82 -5.56
CA LEU A 85 1.48 -3.73 -6.00
C LEU A 85 1.73 -2.71 -4.87
N LYS A 86 0.74 -2.47 -4.00
CA LYS A 86 0.89 -1.61 -2.83
C LYS A 86 1.84 -2.20 -1.81
N LEU A 87 1.73 -3.50 -1.52
CA LEU A 87 2.65 -4.22 -0.63
C LEU A 87 4.08 -4.15 -1.15
N VAL A 88 4.28 -4.53 -2.42
CA VAL A 88 5.61 -4.56 -3.05
C VAL A 88 6.17 -3.15 -3.17
N GLY A 89 5.35 -2.17 -3.57
CA GLY A 89 5.76 -0.77 -3.64
C GLY A 89 6.17 -0.21 -2.28
N ASN A 90 5.51 -0.62 -1.19
CA ASN A 90 5.95 -0.27 0.17
C ASN A 90 7.29 -0.92 0.50
N TYR A 91 7.48 -2.21 0.20
CA TYR A 91 8.74 -2.91 0.42
C TYR A 91 9.90 -2.24 -0.33
N VAL A 92 9.76 -2.05 -1.65
CA VAL A 92 10.77 -1.42 -2.52
C VAL A 92 11.11 -0.01 -2.06
N ARG A 93 10.09 0.77 -1.66
CA ARG A 93 10.30 2.12 -1.13
C ARG A 93 11.03 2.12 0.22
N ASN A 94 10.84 1.10 1.05
CA ASN A 94 11.53 0.98 2.34
C ASN A 94 13.02 0.68 2.18
N ILE A 95 13.39 -0.15 1.20
CA ILE A 95 14.79 -0.45 0.86
C ILE A 95 15.43 0.62 -0.03
N ARG A 96 14.74 1.74 -0.27
CA ARG A 96 15.20 2.89 -1.06
C ARG A 96 15.52 2.57 -2.52
N HIS A 97 14.88 1.54 -3.07
CA HIS A 97 14.86 1.29 -4.50
C HIS A 97 13.68 2.05 -5.15
N TYR A 98 13.85 2.42 -6.42
CA TYR A 98 12.85 3.17 -7.21
C TYR A 98 12.31 2.38 -8.40
N GLU A 99 12.69 1.11 -8.51
CA GLU A 99 12.24 0.17 -9.53
C GLU A 99 11.72 -1.09 -8.86
N ILE A 100 10.59 -1.61 -9.34
CA ILE A 100 10.01 -2.86 -8.84
C ILE A 100 10.42 -4.00 -9.76
N THR A 101 11.08 -5.02 -9.22
CA THR A 101 11.48 -6.22 -9.95
C THR A 101 10.62 -7.43 -9.59
N LYS A 102 10.73 -8.51 -10.39
CA LYS A 102 10.07 -9.79 -10.08
C LYS A 102 10.55 -10.39 -8.76
N GLN A 103 11.81 -10.15 -8.37
CA GLN A 103 12.35 -10.67 -7.12
C GLN A 103 11.73 -9.96 -5.91
N ASP A 104 11.55 -8.64 -5.99
CA ASP A 104 10.88 -7.86 -4.94
C ASP A 104 9.46 -8.34 -4.69
N ILE A 105 8.73 -8.70 -5.75
CA ILE A 105 7.39 -9.28 -5.64
C ILE A 105 7.43 -10.56 -4.82
N LYS A 106 8.37 -11.47 -5.10
CA LYS A 106 8.49 -12.74 -4.36
C LYS A 106 8.79 -12.50 -2.89
N VAL A 107 9.75 -11.62 -2.59
CA VAL A 107 10.18 -11.33 -1.21
C VAL A 107 9.03 -10.72 -0.40
N ALA A 108 8.36 -9.70 -0.96
CA ALA A 108 7.25 -9.05 -0.28
C ALA A 108 6.06 -10.00 -0.08
N MET A 109 5.74 -10.82 -1.09
CA MET A 109 4.69 -11.85 -0.97
C MET A 109 5.02 -12.85 0.13
N CYS A 110 6.24 -13.38 0.20
CA CYS A 110 6.65 -14.31 1.26
C CYS A 110 6.54 -13.73 2.68
N ALA A 111 6.67 -12.43 2.84
CA ALA A 111 6.52 -11.75 4.13
C ALA A 111 5.05 -11.55 4.53
N ASP A 112 4.11 -11.54 3.58
CA ASP A 112 2.69 -11.32 3.84
C ASP A 112 1.93 -12.63 4.02
N LYS A 113 1.54 -12.93 5.27
CA LYS A 113 0.85 -14.18 5.60
C LYS A 113 -0.51 -14.33 4.92
N VAL A 114 -1.23 -13.23 4.67
CA VAL A 114 -2.58 -13.27 4.09
C VAL A 114 -2.51 -13.60 2.61
N LEU A 115 -1.61 -12.96 1.88
CA LEU A 115 -1.38 -13.25 0.47
C LEU A 115 -0.70 -14.61 0.30
N MET A 116 0.22 -15.01 1.20
CA MET A 116 0.76 -16.37 1.17
C MET A 116 -0.33 -17.42 1.35
N ASP A 117 -1.21 -17.27 2.35
CA ASP A 117 -2.32 -18.19 2.59
C ASP A 117 -3.33 -18.22 1.42
N MET A 118 -3.58 -17.06 0.81
CA MET A 118 -4.44 -16.96 -0.37
C MET A 118 -3.84 -17.67 -1.60
N PHE A 119 -2.55 -17.49 -1.88
CA PHE A 119 -1.93 -17.95 -3.14
C PHE A 119 -1.22 -19.32 -3.06
N HIS A 120 -0.90 -19.82 -1.86
CA HIS A 120 -0.17 -21.08 -1.67
C HIS A 120 -1.04 -22.26 -1.20
N GLN A 121 -2.28 -22.35 -1.66
CA GLN A 121 -3.11 -23.54 -1.42
C GLN A 121 -2.64 -24.79 -2.21
N ASP A 122 -1.74 -24.66 -3.20
CA ASP A 122 -1.27 -25.78 -4.06
C ASP A 122 0.21 -25.67 -4.49
N VAL A 123 1.14 -25.20 -3.65
CA VAL A 123 2.58 -25.13 -4.03
C VAL A 123 3.49 -25.74 -2.96
N GLU A 124 3.67 -27.06 -3.04
CA GLU A 124 4.86 -27.76 -2.54
C GLU A 124 6.08 -27.35 -3.38
N ASP A 125 6.56 -26.11 -3.25
CA ASP A 125 7.85 -25.69 -3.83
C ASP A 125 8.29 -24.38 -3.19
N ILE A 126 8.51 -24.40 -1.87
CA ILE A 126 9.41 -23.44 -1.22
C ILE A 126 10.73 -24.17 -1.04
N ASN A 127 11.43 -24.40 -2.15
CA ASN A 127 12.86 -24.63 -2.08
C ASN A 127 13.45 -23.33 -1.52
N VAL A 128 13.95 -23.42 -0.28
CA VAL A 128 14.56 -22.36 0.50
C VAL A 128 15.43 -21.49 -0.42
N LEU A 129 14.91 -20.30 -0.75
CA LEU A 129 15.68 -19.30 -1.50
C LEU A 129 16.82 -18.88 -0.59
N SER A 130 18.02 -19.37 -0.91
CA SER A 130 19.28 -18.83 -0.43
C SER A 130 19.24 -17.31 -0.64
N LEU A 131 19.12 -16.58 0.45
CA LEU A 131 19.34 -15.15 0.50
C LEU A 131 20.81 -14.93 0.15
N THR A 132 21.10 -14.67 -1.12
CA THR A 132 22.32 -13.93 -1.44
C THR A 132 22.01 -12.49 -1.10
N ASP A 133 22.41 -12.08 0.10
CA ASP A 133 22.55 -10.67 0.46
C ASP A 133 23.54 -10.04 -0.52
N GLU A 134 23.04 -9.51 -1.63
CA GLU A 134 23.72 -8.38 -2.24
C GLU A 134 23.34 -7.16 -1.41
N GLU A 135 24.12 -6.94 -0.35
CA GLU A 135 24.15 -5.63 0.29
C GLU A 135 24.42 -4.59 -0.80
N PRO A 136 23.60 -3.53 -0.91
CA PRO A 136 23.95 -2.42 -1.78
C PRO A 136 25.29 -1.89 -1.30
N SER A 137 26.29 -2.02 -2.17
CA SER A 137 27.66 -1.64 -1.89
C SER A 137 27.68 -0.21 -1.35
N THR A 138 28.18 -0.05 -0.12
CA THR A 138 28.43 1.26 0.48
C THR A 138 29.54 1.95 -0.34
N SER A 139 29.11 2.71 -1.35
CA SER A 139 30.02 3.54 -2.14
C SER A 139 30.35 4.80 -1.36
N GLY A 140 31.64 5.03 -1.20
CA GLY A 140 32.22 6.20 -0.56
C GLY A 140 31.91 7.51 -1.28
N GLU A 141 32.16 8.60 -0.55
CA GLU A 141 31.92 10.01 -0.91
C GLU A 141 30.43 10.34 -1.15
N GLN A 142 29.71 10.64 -0.06
CA GLN A 142 28.37 11.23 -0.13
C GLN A 142 28.47 12.72 -0.41
N THR A 143 27.87 13.17 -1.52
CA THR A 143 27.74 14.60 -1.80
C THR A 143 26.71 15.23 -0.86
N TYR A 144 26.78 16.56 -0.66
CA TYR A 144 25.77 17.27 0.12
C TYR A 144 24.35 17.05 -0.42
N TYR A 145 24.20 17.03 -1.76
CA TYR A 145 22.92 16.77 -2.40
C TYR A 145 22.37 15.38 -2.08
N ASP A 146 23.23 14.35 -2.08
CA ASP A 146 22.83 12.98 -1.75
C ASP A 146 22.39 12.86 -0.29
N LEU A 147 23.06 13.57 0.62
CA LEU A 147 22.66 13.65 2.04
C LEU A 147 21.26 14.27 2.20
N VAL A 148 21.00 15.40 1.53
CA VAL A 148 19.67 16.03 1.56
C VAL A 148 18.61 15.07 1.01
N LYS A 149 18.87 14.42 -0.12
CA LYS A 149 17.94 13.45 -0.73
C LYS A 149 17.69 12.25 0.18
N ALA A 150 18.73 11.71 0.82
CA ALA A 150 18.63 10.62 1.78
C ALA A 150 17.82 11.03 3.01
N PHE A 151 18.08 12.21 3.58
CA PHE A 151 17.32 12.74 4.71
C PHE A 151 15.83 12.94 4.37
N MET A 152 15.51 13.47 3.19
CA MET A 152 14.13 13.58 2.72
C MET A 152 13.46 12.21 2.56
N ALA A 153 14.20 11.18 2.16
CA ALA A 153 13.66 9.82 2.08
C ALA A 153 13.36 9.26 3.49
N GLU A 154 14.26 9.50 4.45
CA GLU A 154 14.10 9.08 5.84
C GLU A 154 12.93 9.78 6.53
N ILE A 155 12.80 11.10 6.40
CA ILE A 155 11.68 11.83 7.02
C ILE A 155 10.33 11.41 6.42
N ARG A 156 10.26 11.09 5.11
CA ARG A 156 9.06 10.51 4.49
C ARG A 156 8.72 9.13 5.04
N GLN A 157 9.72 8.34 5.41
CA GLN A 157 9.50 7.06 6.07
C GLN A 157 9.02 7.27 7.51
N TYR A 158 9.69 8.14 8.25
CA TYR A 158 9.32 8.51 9.61
C TYR A 158 7.88 9.05 9.70
N ILE A 159 7.48 9.96 8.81
CA ILE A 159 6.09 10.45 8.73
C ILE A 159 5.09 9.31 8.49
N ARG A 160 5.45 8.27 7.72
CA ARG A 160 4.57 7.12 7.53
C ARG A 160 4.44 6.26 8.78
N GLU A 161 5.52 6.10 9.53
CA GLU A 161 5.49 5.44 10.84
C GLU A 161 4.68 6.25 11.87
N LEU A 162 4.81 7.57 11.88
CA LEU A 162 3.97 8.45 12.69
C LEU A 162 2.49 8.33 12.30
N ASN A 163 2.17 8.27 11.01
CA ASN A 163 0.80 8.03 10.55
C ASN A 163 0.27 6.64 10.97
N LEU A 164 1.12 5.62 10.99
CA LEU A 164 0.76 4.30 11.51
C LEU A 164 0.40 4.40 13.00
N ILE A 165 1.23 5.07 13.81
CA ILE A 165 0.96 5.29 15.23
C ILE A 165 -0.33 6.09 15.43
N ILE A 166 -0.51 7.21 14.72
CA ILE A 166 -1.64 8.12 14.91
C ILE A 166 -2.96 7.51 14.40
N LYS A 167 -2.97 6.99 13.17
CA LYS A 167 -4.22 6.59 12.49
C LYS A 167 -4.61 5.13 12.73
N VAL A 168 -3.66 4.27 13.12
CA VAL A 168 -3.93 2.84 13.36
C VAL A 168 -3.89 2.49 14.85
N PHE A 169 -2.89 2.99 15.58
CA PHE A 169 -2.77 2.67 17.02
C PHE A 169 -3.51 3.64 17.93
N ARG A 170 -3.43 4.95 17.71
CA ARG A 170 -4.06 5.97 18.56
C ARG A 170 -5.55 6.12 18.27
N GLU A 171 -5.97 6.02 17.02
CA GLU A 171 -7.36 6.21 16.59
C GLU A 171 -8.38 5.33 17.36
N PRO A 172 -8.14 4.03 17.63
CA PRO A 172 -9.04 3.22 18.45
C PRO A 172 -9.24 3.72 19.89
N PHE A 173 -8.21 4.30 20.52
CA PHE A 173 -8.31 4.85 21.88
C PHE A 173 -9.12 6.14 21.89
N VAL A 174 -8.93 6.99 20.87
CA VAL A 174 -9.69 8.25 20.71
C VAL A 174 -11.15 7.96 20.39
N SER A 175 -11.42 6.98 19.52
CA SER A 175 -12.76 6.59 19.10
C SER A 175 -13.62 6.00 20.24
N ASN A 176 -13.00 5.42 21.27
CA ASN A 176 -13.71 4.77 22.39
C ASN A 176 -13.59 5.56 23.71
N SER A 177 -14.19 6.75 23.73
CA SER A 177 -14.19 7.67 24.87
C SER A 177 -14.86 7.14 26.15
N LYS A 178 -15.56 5.99 26.06
CA LYS A 178 -16.15 5.30 27.22
C LYS A 178 -15.11 4.48 27.99
N LEU A 179 -14.06 4.02 27.31
CA LEU A 179 -12.98 3.21 27.91
C LEU A 179 -11.73 4.03 28.20
N PHE A 180 -11.44 5.06 27.39
CA PHE A 180 -10.25 5.88 27.53
C PHE A 180 -10.62 7.36 27.63
N SER A 181 -10.10 8.04 28.64
CA SER A 181 -10.20 9.49 28.75
C SER A 181 -9.16 10.19 27.88
N ALA A 182 -9.34 11.50 27.64
CA ALA A 182 -8.34 12.29 26.93
C ALA A 182 -6.96 12.25 27.60
N ASN A 183 -6.91 12.18 28.93
CA ASN A 183 -5.66 12.09 29.69
C ASN A 183 -4.96 10.74 29.50
N ASP A 184 -5.72 9.64 29.38
CA ASP A 184 -5.14 8.32 29.13
C ASP A 184 -4.48 8.25 27.75
N VAL A 185 -5.13 8.82 26.74
CA VAL A 185 -4.56 8.94 25.39
C VAL A 185 -3.29 9.79 25.40
N GLU A 186 -3.30 10.91 26.12
CA GLU A 186 -2.12 11.78 26.26
C GLU A 186 -0.98 11.09 27.00
N ASN A 187 -1.25 10.29 28.04
CA ASN A 187 -0.21 9.57 28.76
C ASN A 187 0.47 8.48 27.91
N ILE A 188 -0.28 7.87 26.97
CA ILE A 188 0.25 6.80 26.11
C ILE A 188 1.02 7.38 24.92
N PHE A 189 0.45 8.36 24.24
CA PHE A 189 0.97 8.87 22.97
C PHE A 189 1.66 10.23 23.08
N SER A 190 1.46 10.95 24.19
CA SER A 190 1.98 12.31 24.42
C SER A 190 1.70 13.21 23.22
N ARG A 191 2.63 14.11 22.89
CA ARG A 191 2.54 15.05 21.77
C ARG A 191 2.96 14.46 20.42
N ILE A 192 2.57 13.22 20.13
CA ILE A 192 2.91 12.56 18.85
C ILE A 192 2.33 13.30 17.63
N VAL A 193 1.17 13.96 17.79
CA VAL A 193 0.55 14.76 16.72
C VAL A 193 1.41 15.98 16.40
N ASP A 194 1.91 16.66 17.42
CA ASP A 194 2.78 17.83 17.28
C ASP A 194 4.10 17.44 16.56
N ILE A 195 4.69 16.28 16.90
CA ILE A 195 5.87 15.73 16.22
C ILE A 195 5.58 15.43 14.75
N HIS A 196 4.42 14.86 14.44
CA HIS A 196 4.00 14.60 13.07
C HIS A 196 3.82 15.90 12.27
N GLU A 197 3.14 16.90 12.84
CA GLU A 197 2.96 18.20 12.19
C GLU A 197 4.29 18.90 11.91
N LEU A 198 5.21 18.88 12.87
CA LEU A 198 6.56 19.41 12.69
C LEU A 198 7.31 18.69 11.57
N SER A 199 7.26 17.35 11.56
CA SER A 199 7.95 16.53 10.55
C SER A 199 7.42 16.80 9.14
N VAL A 200 6.10 16.96 8.99
CA VAL A 200 5.46 17.29 7.70
C VAL A 200 5.87 18.70 7.25
N LYS A 201 5.87 19.69 8.15
CA LYS A 201 6.30 21.07 7.83
C LYS A 201 7.78 21.11 7.40
N LEU A 202 8.66 20.46 8.16
CA LEU A 202 10.08 20.38 7.84
C LEU A 202 10.31 19.73 6.48
N LEU A 203 9.67 18.59 6.20
CA LEU A 203 9.77 17.95 4.89
C LEU A 203 9.29 18.88 3.77
N GLY A 204 8.16 19.56 3.95
CA GLY A 204 7.61 20.50 2.97
C GLY A 204 8.59 21.63 2.65
N HIS A 205 9.14 22.30 3.66
CA HIS A 205 10.11 23.39 3.44
C HIS A 205 11.37 22.91 2.70
N ILE A 206 11.85 21.70 3.00
CA ILE A 206 12.99 21.11 2.31
C ILE A 206 12.63 20.75 0.86
N GLU A 207 11.45 20.17 0.62
CA GLU A 207 10.96 19.88 -0.74
C GLU A 207 10.86 21.15 -1.59
N ASP A 208 10.25 22.20 -1.04
CA ASP A 208 10.11 23.51 -1.70
C ASP A 208 11.50 24.11 -2.01
N THR A 209 12.44 24.06 -1.06
CA THR A 209 13.80 24.61 -1.27
C THR A 209 14.56 23.84 -2.35
N VAL A 210 14.42 22.52 -2.39
CA VAL A 210 15.04 21.69 -3.44
C VAL A 210 14.40 21.97 -4.80
N GLU A 211 13.08 22.13 -4.87
CA GLU A 211 12.36 22.46 -6.12
C GLU A 211 12.74 23.85 -6.67
N MET A 212 12.96 24.82 -5.78
CA MET A 212 13.34 26.19 -6.14
C MET A 212 14.85 26.36 -6.41
N THR A 213 15.65 25.29 -6.29
CA THR A 213 17.10 25.36 -6.54
C THR A 213 17.37 25.28 -8.05
N ASP A 214 17.94 26.34 -8.62
CA ASP A 214 18.32 26.40 -10.04
C ASP A 214 19.34 25.31 -10.42
N GLU A 215 19.26 24.78 -11.66
CA GLU A 215 20.19 23.75 -12.19
C GLU A 215 21.67 24.19 -12.17
N GLY A 216 21.94 25.51 -12.14
CA GLY A 216 23.30 26.07 -12.05
C GLY A 216 23.85 26.16 -10.62
N SER A 217 23.06 25.82 -9.61
CA SER A 217 23.47 25.87 -8.20
C SER A 217 24.19 24.59 -7.77
N PRO A 218 25.24 24.68 -6.94
CA PRO A 218 26.02 23.50 -6.53
C PRO A 218 25.23 22.56 -5.61
N HIS A 219 24.29 23.08 -4.82
CA HIS A 219 23.36 22.32 -3.99
C HIS A 219 22.23 23.21 -3.43
N PRO A 220 21.11 22.63 -2.97
CA PRO A 220 20.04 23.33 -2.26
C PRO A 220 20.52 23.95 -0.94
N LEU A 221 19.96 25.12 -0.58
CA LEU A 221 20.29 25.84 0.65
C LEU A 221 19.28 25.54 1.77
N VAL A 222 19.23 24.28 2.21
CA VAL A 222 18.23 23.83 3.20
C VAL A 222 18.48 24.33 4.64
N GLY A 223 19.60 25.02 4.88
CA GLY A 223 19.98 25.52 6.21
C GLY A 223 18.95 26.48 6.81
N SER A 224 18.39 27.38 5.99
CA SER A 224 17.35 28.33 6.43
C SER A 224 16.08 27.62 6.91
N CYS A 225 15.73 26.46 6.33
CA CYS A 225 14.59 25.67 6.77
C CYS A 225 14.72 25.22 8.24
N PHE A 226 15.95 24.92 8.68
CA PHE A 226 16.21 24.50 10.06
C PHE A 226 16.29 25.70 11.01
N GLU A 227 16.84 26.82 10.54
CA GLU A 227 16.89 28.08 11.29
C GLU A 227 15.47 28.57 11.63
N ASP A 228 14.58 28.64 10.63
CA ASP A 228 13.19 29.07 10.79
C ASP A 228 12.37 28.19 11.75
N LEU A 229 12.75 26.91 11.91
CA LEU A 229 12.08 25.98 12.81
C LEU A 229 12.69 25.97 14.22
N ALA A 230 13.90 26.51 14.37
CA ALA A 230 14.61 26.58 15.64
C ALA A 230 14.35 27.91 16.38
N GLU A 231 13.97 28.97 15.67
CA GLU A 231 13.53 30.27 16.20
C GLU A 231 12.11 30.22 16.79
#